data_AF-A0A2V9T0J4-F1
#
_entry.id   AF-A0A2V9T0J4-F1
#
_cell.length_a   1.000
_cell.length_b   1.000
_cell.length_c   1.000
_cell.angle_alpha   90.00
_cell.angle_beta   90.00
_cell.angle_gamma   90.00
#
_symmetry.space_group_name_H-M   'P 1'
#
loop_
_entity.id
_entity.type
_entity.pdbx_description
1 polymer ?
#
loop_
_entity_poly.entity_id
_entity_poly.type
_entity_poly.pdbx_seq_one_letter_code
_entity_poly.pdbx_strand_id
1 'polypeptide(L)'
;MLLFAVPFCGFGMVAFVKGLREVTSGGSSQYWGMMMIGLVFSIIGFAFLYALIKGPGAAKKIDRRRAENPDQPWLWRDDWVQGRAVSQTKSSMTSAWIWAALWNMLSVPCLLLVPREQLFSIRMLGVLPFPALGVGFLIWAIRETLRWVEFGKTYFELSAVPCVPGRELRGTIQTRFPHTPDHGIQLKLSCVNHIVSGSGSSRNSQERIISRLEKAIVPSEIYAGPSGAAIPVSFHLPVDVPETDGPNSSNSIRWLLEADADVPGVNYKDIFELPVFRTKDASAQEAEDFAKSEPASERPAKLSIRVSMVADGGTEFYFPAGRNMVFAVGTTVFALIWAGAVWFMATRGAPIFFTVIFSLFWPLIGYMSLEFWLGTSRVTIGDGKLRLQSGWLGGGRIQEFSISDVLRIKTKINGQTGGASGTPYYDIEMRRRNGPPVTLGKTVRDPQEANWLVAEMTRLVGLNARPAVAAQP
;
A
#
# COMPACT_ATOMS: atom_id res chain seq x y z
N MET A 1 10.12 20.69 18.41
CA MET A 1 11.06 20.75 17.26
C MET A 1 12.16 21.79 17.45
N LEU A 2 11.87 23.04 17.85
CA LEU A 2 12.90 24.05 18.18
C LEU A 2 13.90 23.58 19.26
N LEU A 3 13.39 22.91 20.30
CA LEU A 3 14.18 22.25 21.36
C LEU A 3 15.15 21.16 20.85
N PHE A 4 14.93 20.62 19.64
CA PHE A 4 15.77 19.60 19.03
C PHE A 4 16.75 20.20 18.00
N ALA A 5 16.33 21.23 17.25
CA ALA A 5 17.17 21.86 16.23
C ALA A 5 18.33 22.69 16.81
N VAL A 6 18.10 23.39 17.93
CA VAL A 6 19.09 24.29 18.54
C VAL A 6 20.31 23.55 19.11
N PRO A 7 20.15 22.43 19.86
CA PRO A 7 21.29 21.62 20.30
C PRO A 7 22.10 21.03 19.14
N PHE A 8 21.44 20.60 18.06
CA PHE A 8 22.13 20.09 16.86
C PHE A 8 22.95 21.18 16.16
N CYS A 9 22.43 22.40 16.04
CA CYS A 9 23.18 23.55 15.53
C CYS A 9 24.38 23.88 16.42
N GLY A 10 24.15 24.01 17.73
CA GLY A 10 25.19 24.41 18.69
C GLY A 10 26.30 23.37 18.80
N PHE A 11 25.94 22.10 19.00
CA PHE A 11 26.91 21.00 19.10
C PHE A 11 27.65 20.80 17.79
N GLY A 12 26.94 20.81 16.66
CA GLY A 12 27.53 20.69 15.32
C GLY A 12 28.55 21.79 15.07
N MET A 13 28.19 23.05 15.33
CA MET A 13 29.07 24.19 15.06
C MET A 13 30.30 24.19 15.97
N VAL A 14 30.14 23.85 17.26
CA VAL A 14 31.26 23.73 18.19
C VAL A 14 32.19 22.58 17.80
N ALA A 15 31.66 21.42 17.44
CA ALA A 15 32.44 20.28 16.99
C ALA A 15 33.18 20.59 15.68
N PHE A 16 32.52 21.28 14.74
CA PHE A 16 33.12 21.72 13.49
C PHE A 16 34.26 22.70 13.72
N VAL A 17 34.04 23.76 14.51
CA VAL A 17 35.07 24.78 14.80
C VAL A 17 36.26 24.19 15.55
N LYS A 18 36.02 23.29 16.53
CA LYS A 18 37.09 22.60 17.24
C LYS A 18 37.88 21.66 16.32
N GLY A 19 37.19 20.84 15.52
CA GLY A 19 37.83 19.96 14.55
C GLY A 19 38.64 20.74 13.51
N LEU A 20 38.10 21.84 12.99
CA LEU A 20 38.77 22.70 12.02
C LEU A 20 40.05 23.31 12.60
N ARG A 21 39.98 23.89 13.81
CA ARG A 21 41.15 24.46 14.49
C ARG A 21 42.26 23.42 14.68
N GLU A 22 41.90 22.23 15.13
CA GLU A 22 42.86 21.17 15.45
C GLU A 22 43.46 20.53 14.18
N VAL A 23 42.70 20.45 13.09
CA VAL A 23 43.22 20.02 11.79
C VAL A 23 44.19 21.06 11.23
N THR A 24 43.87 22.36 11.36
CA THR A 24 44.77 23.44 10.89
C THR A 24 46.04 23.59 11.72
N SER A 25 46.05 23.12 12.97
CA SER A 25 47.25 23.11 13.83
C SER A 25 48.12 21.85 13.65
N GLY A 26 47.79 20.97 12.70
CA GLY A 26 48.54 19.74 12.44
C GLY A 26 48.19 18.58 13.38
N GLY A 27 47.00 18.62 14.00
CA GLY A 27 46.51 17.57 14.89
C GLY A 27 46.25 16.23 14.22
N SER A 28 46.04 15.20 15.06
CA SER A 28 45.82 13.80 14.65
C SER A 28 44.66 13.61 13.64
N SER A 29 44.77 12.56 12.82
CA SER A 29 43.76 12.15 11.82
C SER A 29 42.33 12.02 12.39
N GLN A 30 42.19 11.73 13.68
CA GLN A 30 40.88 11.61 14.36
C GLN A 30 40.06 12.91 14.36
N TYR A 31 40.69 14.09 14.27
CA TYR A 31 39.99 15.39 14.27
C TYR A 31 39.29 15.71 12.93
N TRP A 32 39.70 15.07 11.84
CA TRP A 32 38.97 15.10 10.57
C TRP A 32 37.57 14.51 10.69
N GLY A 33 37.45 13.40 11.42
CA GLY A 33 36.17 12.77 11.72
C GLY A 33 35.24 13.69 12.51
N MET A 34 35.77 14.34 13.54
CA MET A 34 35.03 15.30 14.37
C MET A 34 34.59 16.54 13.59
N MET A 35 35.44 17.05 12.69
CA MET A 35 35.10 18.16 11.80
C MET A 35 33.95 17.79 10.85
N MET A 36 34.03 16.63 10.19
CA MET A 36 32.98 16.17 9.28
C MET A 36 31.64 15.94 10.00
N ILE A 37 31.67 15.28 11.15
CA ILE A 37 30.47 15.07 11.99
C ILE A 37 29.89 16.42 12.43
N GLY A 38 30.72 17.37 12.87
CA GLY A 38 30.26 18.71 13.24
C GLY A 38 29.58 19.45 12.09
N LEU A 39 30.12 19.35 10.88
CA LEU A 39 29.52 19.93 9.67
C LEU A 39 28.14 19.33 9.38
N VAL A 40 28.01 18.00 9.45
CA VAL A 40 26.74 17.28 9.27
C VAL A 40 25.66 17.79 10.21
N PHE A 41 25.96 17.79 11.51
CA PHE A 41 25.00 18.19 12.54
C PHE A 41 24.60 19.66 12.40
N SER A 42 25.51 20.52 11.95
CA SER A 42 25.22 21.92 11.65
C SER A 42 24.25 22.07 10.50
N ILE A 43 24.51 21.41 9.35
CA ILE A 43 23.63 21.47 8.17
C ILE A 43 22.22 20.97 8.50
N ILE A 44 22.12 19.84 9.21
CA ILE A 44 20.84 19.28 9.64
C ILE A 44 20.10 20.26 10.56
N GLY A 45 20.80 20.83 11.55
CA GLY A 45 20.23 21.79 12.48
C GLY A 45 19.68 23.03 11.77
N PHE A 46 20.45 23.62 10.85
CA PHE A 46 20.02 24.78 10.08
C PHE A 46 18.88 24.47 9.12
N ALA A 47 18.86 23.30 8.50
CA ALA A 47 17.74 22.86 7.65
C ALA A 47 16.43 22.76 8.46
N PHE A 48 16.47 22.21 9.68
CA PHE A 48 15.31 22.18 10.57
C PHE A 48 14.87 23.59 10.98
N LEU A 49 15.80 24.49 11.33
CA LEU A 49 15.48 25.89 11.65
C LEU A 49 14.82 26.60 10.46
N TYR A 50 15.35 26.43 9.25
CA TYR A 50 14.75 26.99 8.04
C TYR A 50 13.31 26.48 7.82
N ALA A 51 13.09 25.17 7.97
CA ALA A 51 11.76 24.58 7.89
C ALA A 51 10.79 25.11 8.97
N LEU A 52 11.29 25.35 10.20
CA LEU A 52 10.53 25.96 11.30
C LEU A 52 10.13 27.42 11.02
N ILE A 53 10.99 28.19 10.36
CA ILE A 53 10.73 29.61 10.05
C ILE A 53 9.79 29.77 8.85
N LYS A 54 9.97 28.95 7.80
CA LYS A 54 9.18 29.02 6.56
C LYS A 54 7.89 28.19 6.59
N GLY A 55 7.85 27.12 7.40
CA GLY A 55 6.69 26.22 7.53
C GLY A 55 5.37 26.92 7.92
N PRO A 56 5.34 27.89 8.85
CA PRO A 56 4.12 28.57 9.27
C PRO A 56 3.40 29.32 8.14
N GLY A 57 4.12 29.83 7.13
CA GLY A 57 3.49 30.56 6.01
C GLY A 57 2.66 29.66 5.11
N ALA A 58 3.17 28.46 4.81
CA ALA A 58 2.44 27.46 4.04
C ALA A 58 1.25 26.89 4.84
N ALA A 59 1.45 26.62 6.14
CA ALA A 59 0.39 26.17 7.03
C ALA A 59 -0.75 27.21 7.14
N LYS A 60 -0.41 28.49 7.34
CA LYS A 60 -1.39 29.60 7.38
C LYS A 60 -2.20 29.73 6.09
N LYS A 61 -1.61 29.49 4.92
CA LYS A 61 -2.33 29.51 3.64
C LYS A 61 -3.38 28.40 3.58
N ILE A 62 -3.04 27.20 4.06
CA ILE A 62 -3.96 26.06 4.13
C ILE A 62 -5.05 26.34 5.15
N ASP A 63 -4.71 26.84 6.34
CA ASP A 63 -5.69 27.15 7.40
C ASP A 63 -6.64 28.26 6.99
N ARG A 64 -6.17 29.27 6.24
CA ARG A 64 -7.05 30.30 5.67
C ARG A 64 -8.06 29.71 4.69
N ARG A 65 -7.66 28.79 3.81
CA ARG A 65 -8.58 28.12 2.88
C ARG A 65 -9.59 27.23 3.58
N ARG A 66 -9.17 26.58 4.67
CA ARG A 66 -10.08 25.82 5.55
C ARG A 66 -11.14 26.73 6.17
N ALA A 67 -10.74 27.91 6.60
CA ALA A 67 -11.67 28.90 7.15
C ALA A 67 -12.60 29.50 6.08
N GLU A 68 -12.10 29.73 4.86
CA GLU A 68 -12.89 30.26 3.73
C GLU A 68 -13.88 29.22 3.16
N ASN A 69 -13.53 27.93 3.16
CA ASN A 69 -14.32 26.87 2.53
C ASN A 69 -14.47 25.64 3.47
N PRO A 70 -15.17 25.75 4.61
CA PRO A 70 -15.27 24.66 5.58
C PRO A 70 -16.01 23.44 5.04
N ASP A 71 -17.07 23.65 4.24
CA ASP A 71 -17.91 22.58 3.69
C ASP A 71 -17.39 21.99 2.36
N GLN A 72 -16.29 22.54 1.83
CA GLN A 72 -15.74 22.15 0.52
C GLN A 72 -14.24 21.82 0.64
N PRO A 73 -13.89 20.70 1.31
CA PRO A 73 -12.49 20.32 1.57
C PRO A 73 -11.64 20.11 0.31
N TRP A 74 -12.27 19.83 -0.83
CA TRP A 74 -11.57 19.73 -2.12
C TRP A 74 -10.98 21.07 -2.59
N LEU A 75 -11.44 22.21 -2.06
CA LEU A 75 -10.89 23.54 -2.39
C LEU A 75 -9.65 23.92 -1.57
N TRP A 76 -9.25 23.10 -0.58
CA TRP A 76 -8.12 23.44 0.28
C TRP A 76 -6.77 23.28 -0.44
N ARG A 77 -6.72 22.43 -1.47
CA ARG A 77 -5.52 22.17 -2.25
C ARG A 77 -5.55 22.89 -3.60
N ASP A 78 -4.41 23.47 -3.96
CA ASP A 78 -4.26 24.24 -5.19
C ASP A 78 -4.42 23.38 -6.46
N ASP A 79 -3.99 22.12 -6.42
CA ASP A 79 -4.10 21.22 -7.56
C ASP A 79 -5.56 20.86 -7.85
N TRP A 80 -6.31 20.46 -6.83
CA TRP A 80 -7.71 20.08 -6.98
C TRP A 80 -8.61 21.23 -7.44
N VAL A 81 -8.34 22.46 -6.98
CA VAL A 81 -9.04 23.68 -7.46
C VAL A 81 -8.85 23.87 -8.97
N GLN A 82 -7.71 23.47 -9.52
CA GLN A 82 -7.42 23.55 -10.97
C GLN A 82 -7.99 22.35 -11.75
N GLY A 83 -8.75 21.47 -11.12
CA GLY A 83 -9.23 20.24 -11.76
C GLY A 83 -8.13 19.20 -11.95
N ARG A 84 -7.01 19.29 -11.22
CA ARG A 84 -5.84 18.44 -11.41
C ARG A 84 -5.43 17.73 -10.12
N ALA A 85 -4.90 16.52 -10.23
CA ALA A 85 -4.18 15.85 -9.15
C ALA A 85 -2.72 15.68 -9.58
N VAL A 86 -1.79 16.28 -8.85
CA VAL A 86 -0.35 16.22 -9.18
C VAL A 86 0.24 14.90 -8.69
N SER A 87 1.14 14.29 -9.48
CA SER A 87 1.83 13.06 -9.07
C SER A 87 2.71 13.27 -7.82
N GLN A 88 2.74 12.25 -6.97
CA GLN A 88 3.63 12.18 -5.82
C GLN A 88 5.10 11.94 -6.19
N THR A 89 5.43 11.60 -7.43
CA THR A 89 6.80 11.22 -7.86
C THR A 89 7.84 12.30 -7.61
N LYS A 90 7.51 13.59 -7.79
CA LYS A 90 8.44 14.68 -7.45
C LYS A 90 8.72 14.74 -5.95
N SER A 91 7.70 14.54 -5.12
CA SER A 91 7.83 14.52 -3.66
C SER A 91 8.61 13.29 -3.20
N SER A 92 8.33 12.13 -3.80
CA SER A 92 9.06 10.88 -3.60
C SER A 92 10.55 11.06 -3.93
N MET A 93 10.89 11.52 -5.13
CA MET A 93 12.27 11.83 -5.55
C MET A 93 12.96 12.79 -4.58
N THR A 94 12.30 13.89 -4.20
CA THR A 94 12.89 14.88 -3.29
C THR A 94 13.17 14.26 -1.92
N SER A 95 12.22 13.50 -1.38
CA SER A 95 12.41 12.80 -0.10
C SER A 95 13.49 11.72 -0.18
N ALA A 96 13.59 10.99 -1.30
CA ALA A 96 14.62 10.00 -1.54
C ALA A 96 16.02 10.60 -1.53
N TRP A 97 16.23 11.73 -2.21
CA TRP A 97 17.51 12.43 -2.17
C TRP A 97 17.84 12.98 -0.78
N ILE A 98 16.85 13.52 -0.06
CA ILE A 98 17.07 13.99 1.31
C ILE A 98 17.53 12.83 2.20
N TRP A 99 16.83 11.69 2.16
CA TRP A 99 17.20 10.52 2.95
C TRP A 99 18.55 9.93 2.53
N ALA A 100 18.81 9.82 1.23
CA ALA A 100 20.09 9.35 0.72
C ALA A 100 21.24 10.26 1.16
N ALA A 101 21.08 11.58 1.03
CA ALA A 101 22.08 12.55 1.45
C ALA A 101 22.32 12.48 2.97
N LEU A 102 21.26 12.56 3.78
CA LEU A 102 21.37 12.52 5.25
C LEU A 102 22.04 11.23 5.74
N TRP A 103 21.63 10.08 5.20
CA TRP A 103 22.15 8.79 5.61
C TRP A 103 23.61 8.59 5.19
N ASN A 104 23.97 8.93 3.95
CA ASN A 104 25.34 8.81 3.47
C ASN A 104 26.28 9.83 4.13
N MET A 105 25.79 11.04 4.42
CA MET A 105 26.59 12.07 5.10
C MET A 105 27.00 11.61 6.51
N LEU A 106 26.16 10.83 7.20
CA LEU A 106 26.49 10.24 8.49
C LEU A 106 27.34 8.97 8.36
N SER A 107 27.06 8.15 7.35
CA SER A 107 27.63 6.80 7.20
C SER A 107 29.06 6.80 6.62
N VAL A 108 29.34 7.63 5.62
CA VAL A 108 30.61 7.63 4.89
C VAL A 108 31.80 8.04 5.79
N PRO A 109 31.73 9.09 6.63
CA PRO A 109 32.83 9.44 7.53
C PRO A 109 33.17 8.30 8.51
N CYS A 110 32.16 7.57 8.99
CA CYS A 110 32.40 6.41 9.86
C CYS A 110 33.23 5.33 9.15
N LEU A 111 33.02 5.10 7.85
CA LEU A 111 33.81 4.16 7.06
C LEU A 111 35.24 4.65 6.82
N LEU A 112 35.43 5.95 6.58
CA LEU A 112 36.75 6.55 6.34
C LEU A 112 37.66 6.56 7.58
N LEU A 113 37.06 6.52 8.78
CA LEU A 113 37.79 6.49 10.05
C LEU A 113 38.22 5.06 10.47
N VAL A 114 37.74 4.03 9.78
CA VAL A 114 38.15 2.64 10.07
C VAL A 114 39.55 2.39 9.46
N PRO A 115 40.53 1.96 10.25
CA PRO A 115 41.85 1.57 9.74
C PRO A 115 41.74 0.48 8.68
N ARG A 116 42.57 0.54 7.63
CA ARG A 116 42.49 -0.40 6.50
C ARG A 116 42.69 -1.86 6.94
N GLU A 117 43.52 -2.12 7.95
CA GLU A 117 43.70 -3.48 8.48
C GLU A 117 42.43 -4.07 9.15
N GLN A 118 41.49 -3.22 9.57
CA GLN A 118 40.25 -3.67 10.22
C GLN A 118 39.09 -3.87 9.24
N LEU A 119 39.23 -3.45 7.98
CA LEU A 119 38.15 -3.54 6.98
C LEU A 119 37.71 -4.98 6.67
N PHE A 120 38.58 -5.96 6.90
CA PHE A 120 38.29 -7.39 6.70
C PHE A 120 38.11 -8.16 8.02
N SER A 121 38.05 -7.47 9.16
CA SER A 121 37.82 -8.08 10.47
C SER A 121 36.34 -8.39 10.69
N ILE A 122 36.02 -9.41 11.48
CA ILE A 122 34.64 -9.75 11.87
C ILE A 122 33.90 -8.60 12.58
N ARG A 123 34.64 -7.62 13.13
CA ARG A 123 34.06 -6.41 13.73
C ARG A 123 33.37 -5.49 12.70
N MET A 124 33.73 -5.59 11.42
CA MET A 124 33.07 -4.83 10.34
C MET A 124 31.64 -5.29 10.07
N LEU A 125 31.24 -6.51 10.51
CA LEU A 125 29.87 -6.99 10.36
C LEU A 125 28.85 -6.07 11.08
N GLY A 126 29.28 -5.34 12.12
CA GLY A 126 28.45 -4.35 12.81
C GLY A 126 28.39 -2.97 12.16
N VAL A 127 29.39 -2.61 11.34
CA VAL A 127 29.52 -1.27 10.74
C VAL A 127 29.03 -1.25 9.29
N LEU A 128 29.32 -2.31 8.52
CA LEU A 128 29.03 -2.44 7.08
C LEU A 128 27.53 -2.33 6.69
N PRO A 129 26.56 -2.79 7.51
CA PRO A 129 25.14 -2.60 7.18
C PRO A 129 24.76 -1.12 7.03
N PHE A 130 25.43 -0.21 7.73
CA PHE A 130 25.09 1.20 7.75
C PHE A 130 25.43 1.91 6.41
N PRO A 131 26.62 1.74 5.80
CA PRO A 131 26.89 2.14 4.41
C PRO A 131 26.04 1.39 3.38
N ALA A 132 25.79 0.10 3.57
CA ALA A 132 24.96 -0.68 2.65
C ALA A 132 23.53 -0.10 2.52
N LEU A 133 22.92 0.30 3.66
CA LEU A 133 21.65 1.04 3.66
C LEU A 133 21.75 2.38 2.93
N GLY A 134 22.87 3.09 3.06
CA GLY A 134 23.15 4.32 2.33
C GLY A 134 23.18 4.12 0.80
N VAL A 135 23.79 3.03 0.34
CA VAL A 135 23.76 2.64 -1.09
C VAL A 135 22.33 2.30 -1.52
N GLY A 136 21.57 1.59 -0.68
CA GLY A 136 20.15 1.30 -0.94
C GLY A 136 19.31 2.57 -1.16
N PHE A 137 19.46 3.57 -0.29
CA PHE A 137 18.79 4.86 -0.45
C PHE A 137 19.26 5.61 -1.71
N LEU A 138 20.55 5.54 -2.05
CA LEU A 138 21.09 6.14 -3.26
C LEU A 138 20.47 5.51 -4.52
N ILE A 139 20.40 4.17 -4.56
CA ILE A 139 19.76 3.43 -5.66
C ILE A 139 18.29 3.84 -5.77
N TRP A 140 17.58 3.95 -4.65
CA TRP A 140 16.19 4.43 -4.66
C TRP A 140 16.07 5.86 -5.21
N ALA A 141 16.91 6.79 -4.75
CA ALA A 141 16.91 8.18 -5.23
C ALA A 141 17.24 8.30 -6.72
N ILE A 142 18.22 7.54 -7.21
CA ILE A 142 18.57 7.48 -8.64
C ILE A 142 17.39 6.95 -9.44
N ARG A 143 16.75 5.86 -9.01
CA ARG A 143 15.57 5.30 -9.71
C ARG A 143 14.42 6.29 -9.79
N GLU A 144 14.10 7.00 -8.70
CA GLU A 144 13.06 8.04 -8.70
C GLU A 144 13.44 9.23 -9.59
N THR A 145 14.73 9.56 -9.68
CA THR A 145 15.22 10.61 -10.59
C THR A 145 15.10 10.21 -12.04
N LEU A 146 15.47 8.97 -12.38
CA LEU A 146 15.32 8.43 -13.73
C LEU A 146 13.84 8.45 -14.15
N ARG A 147 12.92 8.05 -13.26
CA ARG A 147 11.47 8.19 -13.50
C ARG A 147 11.07 9.63 -13.80
N TRP A 148 11.50 10.57 -12.96
CA TRP A 148 11.14 11.96 -13.14
C TRP A 148 11.71 12.58 -14.42
N VAL A 149 12.91 12.18 -14.84
CA VAL A 149 13.53 12.63 -16.11
C VAL A 149 12.83 12.04 -17.32
N GLU A 150 12.50 10.74 -17.28
CA GLU A 150 11.87 10.01 -18.38
C GLU A 150 10.44 10.49 -18.62
N PHE A 151 9.62 10.54 -17.56
CA PHE A 151 8.17 10.81 -17.64
C PHE A 151 7.79 12.28 -17.37
N GLY A 152 8.71 13.07 -16.83
CA GLY A 152 8.52 14.49 -16.59
C GLY A 152 7.50 14.82 -15.49
N LYS A 153 6.80 15.94 -15.66
CA LYS A 153 5.75 16.38 -14.73
C LYS A 153 4.42 15.74 -15.13
N THR A 154 3.99 14.76 -14.36
CA THR A 154 2.74 14.05 -14.61
C THR A 154 1.63 14.61 -13.71
N TYR A 155 0.44 14.71 -14.26
CA TYR A 155 -0.75 15.12 -13.52
C TYR A 155 -1.99 14.44 -14.11
N PHE A 156 -2.95 14.16 -13.24
CA PHE A 156 -4.24 13.65 -13.62
C PHE A 156 -5.23 14.80 -13.74
N GLU A 157 -5.80 15.01 -14.92
CA GLU A 157 -6.83 16.00 -15.17
C GLU A 157 -8.20 15.36 -14.99
N LEU A 158 -8.93 15.84 -13.97
CA LEU A 158 -10.24 15.33 -13.61
C LEU A 158 -11.31 16.00 -14.48
N SER A 159 -12.26 15.21 -15.00
CA SER A 159 -13.40 15.77 -15.74
C SER A 159 -14.37 16.52 -14.83
N ALA A 160 -14.45 16.14 -13.55
CA ALA A 160 -15.27 16.80 -12.54
C ALA A 160 -14.58 16.77 -11.17
N VAL A 161 -14.68 17.87 -10.42
CA VAL A 161 -14.19 17.99 -9.04
C VAL A 161 -15.32 18.50 -8.13
N PRO A 162 -15.62 17.83 -7.01
CA PRO A 162 -15.03 16.57 -6.55
C PRO A 162 -15.55 15.35 -7.33
N CYS A 163 -14.89 14.21 -7.16
CA CYS A 163 -15.38 12.93 -7.66
C CYS A 163 -16.46 12.41 -6.71
N VAL A 164 -17.68 12.30 -7.21
CA VAL A 164 -18.83 11.89 -6.38
C VAL A 164 -18.98 10.36 -6.41
N PRO A 165 -19.03 9.69 -5.24
CA PRO A 165 -19.41 8.28 -5.17
C PRO A 165 -20.74 7.99 -5.86
N GLY A 166 -20.85 6.90 -6.62
CA GLY A 166 -22.05 6.59 -7.40
C GLY A 166 -22.09 7.23 -8.79
N ARG A 167 -21.01 7.88 -9.23
CA ARG A 167 -20.84 8.36 -10.61
C ARG A 167 -19.57 7.77 -11.23
N GLU A 168 -19.44 7.93 -12.53
CA GLU A 168 -18.22 7.55 -13.24
C GLU A 168 -17.09 8.54 -12.95
N LEU A 169 -15.97 8.04 -12.41
CA LEU A 169 -14.72 8.77 -12.34
C LEU A 169 -14.11 8.81 -13.74
N ARG A 170 -14.17 9.96 -14.40
CA ARG A 170 -13.52 10.21 -15.69
C ARG A 170 -12.41 11.24 -15.56
N GLY A 171 -11.33 11.01 -16.30
CA GLY A 171 -10.23 11.95 -16.43
C GLY A 171 -9.13 11.44 -17.35
N THR A 172 -8.05 12.21 -17.46
CA THR A 172 -6.91 11.87 -18.31
C THR A 172 -5.60 12.07 -17.57
N ILE A 173 -4.72 11.06 -17.59
CA ILE A 173 -3.37 11.22 -17.05
C ILE A 173 -2.50 11.81 -18.14
N GLN A 174 -2.00 13.02 -17.90
CA GLN A 174 -1.08 13.71 -18.78
C GLN A 174 0.35 13.42 -18.36
N THR A 175 1.12 12.81 -19.25
CA THR A 175 2.49 12.36 -18.96
C THR A 175 3.32 12.31 -20.24
N ARG A 176 4.64 12.34 -20.10
CA ARG A 176 5.54 12.14 -21.23
C ARG A 176 5.80 10.65 -21.39
N PHE A 177 5.29 10.05 -22.46
CA PHE A 177 5.71 8.70 -22.88
C PHE A 177 6.60 8.81 -24.10
N PRO A 178 7.93 8.62 -23.97
CA PRO A 178 8.83 8.58 -25.12
C PRO A 178 8.63 7.32 -25.96
N HIS A 179 8.21 6.22 -25.34
CA HIS A 179 7.90 4.95 -26.00
C HIS A 179 6.51 4.47 -25.56
N THR A 180 5.70 3.99 -26.48
CA THR A 180 4.41 3.37 -26.15
C THR A 180 4.66 2.07 -25.37
N PRO A 181 4.02 1.84 -24.22
CA PRO A 181 4.22 0.61 -23.46
C PRO A 181 3.68 -0.60 -24.25
N ASP A 182 4.50 -1.63 -24.43
CA ASP A 182 4.14 -2.83 -25.23
C ASP A 182 3.01 -3.64 -24.58
N HIS A 183 2.94 -3.62 -23.24
CA HIS A 183 1.98 -4.41 -22.45
C HIS A 183 0.80 -3.59 -21.91
N GLY A 184 0.64 -2.35 -22.38
CA GLY A 184 -0.39 -1.44 -21.88
C GLY A 184 -0.07 -0.87 -20.49
N ILE A 185 -1.09 -0.32 -19.84
CA ILE A 185 -0.96 0.37 -18.54
C ILE A 185 -1.98 -0.22 -17.56
N GLN A 186 -1.52 -0.60 -16.38
CA GLN A 186 -2.37 -1.05 -15.29
C GLN A 186 -2.73 0.13 -14.40
N LEU A 187 -4.02 0.49 -14.39
CA LEU A 187 -4.58 1.48 -13.48
C LEU A 187 -5.17 0.79 -12.26
N LYS A 188 -4.82 1.28 -11.06
CA LYS A 188 -5.30 0.78 -9.77
C LYS A 188 -5.83 1.93 -8.95
N LEU A 189 -7.14 1.97 -8.70
CA LEU A 189 -7.76 2.93 -7.82
C LEU A 189 -7.98 2.30 -6.44
N SER A 190 -7.22 2.75 -5.44
CA SER A 190 -7.23 2.22 -4.08
C SER A 190 -7.84 3.21 -3.09
N CYS A 191 -8.84 2.76 -2.33
CA CYS A 191 -9.30 3.44 -1.13
C CYS A 191 -8.49 2.93 0.06
N VAL A 192 -7.71 3.80 0.68
CA VAL A 192 -6.78 3.46 1.77
C VAL A 192 -7.21 4.20 3.03
N ASN A 193 -7.36 3.45 4.13
CA ASN A 193 -7.45 4.04 5.44
C ASN A 193 -6.04 4.20 6.04
N HIS A 194 -5.63 5.43 6.26
CA HIS A 194 -4.37 5.78 6.88
C HIS A 194 -4.59 6.08 8.37
N ILE A 195 -4.17 5.16 9.22
CA ILE A 195 -4.26 5.23 10.68
C ILE A 195 -2.90 5.60 11.24
N VAL A 196 -2.86 6.71 11.95
CA VAL A 196 -1.70 7.18 12.69
C VAL A 196 -1.94 6.93 14.17
N SER A 197 -1.33 5.86 14.70
CA SER A 197 -1.40 5.51 16.11
C SER A 197 -0.18 6.02 16.87
N GLY A 198 -0.38 6.47 18.11
CA GLY A 198 0.66 6.95 19.01
C GLY A 198 0.61 8.46 19.31
N SER A 199 1.24 8.85 20.42
CA SER A 199 1.39 10.24 20.85
C SER A 199 2.88 10.58 20.96
N GLY A 200 3.28 11.81 20.57
CA GLY A 200 4.68 12.24 20.67
C GLY A 200 5.62 11.59 19.64
N SER A 201 6.75 11.07 20.10
CA SER A 201 7.88 10.57 19.27
C SER A 201 7.71 9.14 18.73
N SER A 202 6.67 8.42 19.13
CA SER A 202 6.37 7.06 18.66
C SER A 202 5.14 7.04 17.75
N ARG A 203 5.15 7.87 16.71
CA ARG A 203 4.05 7.96 15.75
C ARG A 203 4.20 6.83 14.72
N ASN A 204 3.31 5.84 14.78
CA ASN A 204 3.28 4.74 13.84
C ASN A 204 2.17 4.99 12.81
N SER A 205 2.52 5.03 11.52
CA SER A 205 1.57 5.16 10.42
C SER A 205 1.32 3.78 9.81
N GLN A 206 0.07 3.34 9.84
CA GLN A 206 -0.40 2.14 9.16
C GLN A 206 -1.41 2.51 8.09
N GLU A 207 -1.19 2.00 6.88
CA GLU A 207 -2.12 2.13 5.77
C GLU A 207 -2.84 0.81 5.56
N ARG A 208 -4.17 0.85 5.45
CA ARG A 208 -5.01 -0.34 5.21
C ARG A 208 -5.92 -0.11 4.02
N ILE A 209 -5.74 -0.91 2.97
CA ILE A 209 -6.61 -0.88 1.79
C ILE A 209 -8.02 -1.34 2.22
N ILE A 210 -9.05 -0.54 1.90
CA ILE A 210 -10.48 -0.85 2.12
C ILE A 210 -11.07 -1.46 0.85
N SER A 211 -10.80 -0.85 -0.30
CA SER A 211 -11.28 -1.30 -1.60
C SER A 211 -10.26 -0.97 -2.68
N ARG A 212 -10.29 -1.75 -3.76
CA ARG A 212 -9.46 -1.51 -4.94
C ARG A 212 -10.23 -1.85 -6.21
N LEU A 213 -10.10 -1.00 -7.21
CA LEU A 213 -10.55 -1.22 -8.58
C LEU A 213 -9.32 -1.27 -9.48
N GLU A 214 -9.27 -2.23 -10.39
CA GLU A 214 -8.17 -2.39 -11.34
C GLU A 214 -8.71 -2.38 -12.77
N LYS A 215 -8.00 -1.72 -13.67
CA LYS A 215 -8.32 -1.66 -15.11
C LYS A 215 -7.04 -1.63 -15.91
N ALA A 216 -6.91 -2.55 -16.86
CA ALA A 216 -5.82 -2.51 -17.84
C ALA A 216 -6.26 -1.68 -19.04
N ILE A 217 -5.40 -0.76 -19.48
CA ILE A 217 -5.58 0.06 -20.67
C ILE A 217 -4.66 -0.48 -21.75
N VAL A 218 -5.20 -0.82 -22.91
CA VAL A 218 -4.38 -1.31 -24.02
C VAL A 218 -3.61 -0.16 -24.68
N PRO A 219 -2.46 -0.42 -25.32
CA PRO A 219 -1.64 0.63 -25.95
C PRO A 219 -2.41 1.51 -26.96
N SER A 220 -3.41 0.94 -27.65
CA SER A 220 -4.22 1.67 -28.64
C SER A 220 -5.20 2.68 -28.04
N GLU A 221 -5.49 2.61 -26.74
CA GLU A 221 -6.33 3.60 -26.06
C GLU A 221 -5.53 4.85 -25.62
N ILE A 222 -4.20 4.80 -25.69
CA ILE A 222 -3.33 5.93 -25.36
C ILE A 222 -3.25 6.85 -26.58
N TYR A 223 -3.53 8.13 -26.37
CA TYR A 223 -3.48 9.14 -27.43
C TYR A 223 -2.51 10.27 -27.10
N ALA A 224 -2.15 11.06 -28.11
CA ALA A 224 -1.25 12.19 -27.92
C ALA A 224 -1.92 13.27 -27.04
N GLY A 225 -1.20 13.72 -26.02
CA GLY A 225 -1.66 14.72 -25.05
C GLY A 225 -0.76 15.96 -25.00
N PRO A 226 -1.19 17.05 -24.34
CA PRO A 226 -0.38 18.25 -24.15
C PRO A 226 1.01 18.01 -23.53
N SER A 227 1.16 16.98 -22.70
CA SER A 227 2.43 16.58 -22.08
C SER A 227 3.20 15.50 -22.86
N GLY A 228 2.71 15.11 -24.04
CA GLY A 228 3.22 14.02 -24.87
C GLY A 228 2.17 12.92 -25.07
N ALA A 229 1.71 12.31 -23.98
CA ALA A 229 0.71 11.26 -23.98
C ALA A 229 -0.39 11.51 -22.95
N ALA A 230 -1.59 11.06 -23.30
CA ALA A 230 -2.79 11.12 -22.47
C ALA A 230 -3.36 9.71 -22.32
N ILE A 231 -3.50 9.28 -21.07
CA ILE A 231 -4.07 7.97 -20.71
C ILE A 231 -5.49 8.19 -20.21
N PRO A 232 -6.52 7.66 -20.88
CA PRO A 232 -7.89 7.79 -20.41
C PRO A 232 -8.10 6.95 -19.15
N VAL A 233 -8.73 7.55 -18.14
CA VAL A 233 -9.11 6.89 -16.89
C VAL A 233 -10.63 6.94 -16.79
N SER A 234 -11.25 5.77 -16.66
CA SER A 234 -12.68 5.61 -16.45
C SER A 234 -12.90 4.47 -15.45
N PHE A 235 -13.45 4.80 -14.29
CA PHE A 235 -13.85 3.86 -13.24
C PHE A 235 -15.27 4.14 -12.76
N HIS A 236 -16.02 3.09 -12.43
CA HIS A 236 -17.31 3.23 -11.76
C HIS A 236 -17.06 3.26 -10.25
N LEU A 237 -17.41 4.36 -9.58
CA LEU A 237 -17.28 4.47 -8.13
C LEU A 237 -18.56 3.94 -7.46
N PRO A 238 -18.50 2.88 -6.64
CA PRO A 238 -19.69 2.40 -5.94
C PRO A 238 -20.22 3.43 -4.94
N VAL A 239 -21.54 3.44 -4.70
CA VAL A 239 -22.20 4.40 -3.79
C VAL A 239 -21.77 4.19 -2.31
N ASP A 240 -21.50 2.94 -1.94
CA ASP A 240 -21.22 2.50 -0.56
C ASP A 240 -19.77 2.77 -0.11
N VAL A 241 -18.97 3.52 -0.88
CA VAL A 241 -17.56 3.78 -0.55
C VAL A 241 -17.38 4.98 0.40
N PRO A 242 -16.34 5.00 1.24
CA PRO A 242 -16.08 6.13 2.12
C PRO A 242 -15.52 7.34 1.36
N GLU A 243 -15.78 8.53 1.91
CA GLU A 243 -15.28 9.81 1.39
C GLU A 243 -13.83 10.04 1.81
N THR A 244 -13.09 10.85 1.05
CA THR A 244 -11.76 11.32 1.41
C THR A 244 -11.86 12.17 2.69
N ASP A 245 -11.09 11.83 3.71
CA ASP A 245 -11.02 12.66 4.91
C ASP A 245 -10.04 13.83 4.73
N GLY A 246 -10.25 14.90 5.48
CA GLY A 246 -9.34 16.04 5.49
C GLY A 246 -7.91 15.64 5.92
N PRO A 247 -6.89 16.45 5.59
CA PRO A 247 -5.47 16.08 5.71
C PRO A 247 -4.95 15.78 7.13
N ASN A 248 -5.75 15.96 8.18
CA ASN A 248 -5.28 16.08 9.56
C ASN A 248 -5.98 15.16 10.58
N SER A 249 -6.75 14.15 10.13
CA SER A 249 -7.26 13.13 11.05
C SER A 249 -6.20 12.05 11.30
N SER A 250 -6.10 11.57 12.55
CA SER A 250 -5.30 10.39 12.91
C SER A 250 -5.84 9.10 12.30
N ASN A 251 -7.01 9.13 11.69
CA ASN A 251 -7.64 8.06 10.94
C ASN A 251 -8.27 8.71 9.72
N SER A 252 -7.59 8.66 8.58
CA SER A 252 -7.97 9.40 7.38
C SER A 252 -8.13 8.48 6.18
N ILE A 253 -9.27 8.55 5.51
CA ILE A 253 -9.47 7.90 4.21
C ILE A 253 -8.80 8.71 3.09
N ARG A 254 -8.02 8.02 2.25
CA ARG A 254 -7.38 8.58 1.05
C ARG A 254 -7.69 7.72 -0.16
N TRP A 255 -7.95 8.37 -1.29
CA TRP A 255 -8.12 7.73 -2.57
C TRP A 255 -6.88 7.93 -3.43
N LEU A 256 -6.26 6.84 -3.85
CA LEU A 256 -5.01 6.82 -4.59
C LEU A 256 -5.22 6.13 -5.93
N LEU A 257 -5.04 6.89 -7.00
CA LEU A 257 -4.96 6.35 -8.36
C LEU A 257 -3.49 6.07 -8.69
N GLU A 258 -3.15 4.80 -8.83
CA GLU A 258 -1.84 4.33 -9.23
C GLU A 258 -1.88 3.91 -10.71
N ALA A 259 -0.91 4.36 -11.48
CA ALA A 259 -0.71 3.93 -12.86
C ALA A 259 0.66 3.27 -12.99
N ASP A 260 0.68 2.01 -13.43
CA ASP A 260 1.88 1.18 -13.58
C ASP A 260 2.01 0.70 -15.03
N ALA A 261 3.19 0.86 -15.63
CA ALA A 261 3.48 0.32 -16.94
C ALA A 261 4.91 -0.19 -17.03
N ASP A 262 5.08 -1.38 -17.60
CA ASP A 262 6.38 -1.93 -17.95
C ASP A 262 6.89 -1.24 -19.21
N VAL A 263 7.97 -0.47 -19.06
CA VAL A 263 8.66 0.19 -20.17
C VAL A 263 10.16 -0.06 -20.07
N PRO A 264 10.88 -0.12 -21.22
CA PRO A 264 12.33 -0.29 -21.22
C PRO A 264 13.05 0.76 -20.37
N GLY A 265 14.03 0.33 -19.58
CA GLY A 265 14.82 1.20 -18.71
C GLY A 265 14.24 1.31 -17.29
N VAL A 266 13.18 2.09 -17.10
CA VAL A 266 12.55 2.28 -15.78
C VAL A 266 11.04 2.22 -15.86
N ASN A 267 10.44 1.26 -15.14
CA ASN A 267 8.97 1.11 -15.11
C ASN A 267 8.29 2.43 -14.69
N TYR A 268 7.25 2.78 -15.45
CA TYR A 268 6.36 3.88 -15.12
C TYR A 268 5.56 3.50 -13.88
N LYS A 269 5.63 4.34 -12.86
CA LYS A 269 4.83 4.20 -11.64
C LYS A 269 4.55 5.58 -11.09
N ASP A 270 3.28 5.97 -11.14
CA ASP A 270 2.81 7.26 -10.61
C ASP A 270 1.61 7.06 -9.70
N ILE A 271 1.52 7.89 -8.66
CA ILE A 271 0.44 7.87 -7.68
C ILE A 271 -0.17 9.27 -7.58
N PHE A 272 -1.48 9.35 -7.76
CA PHE A 272 -2.28 10.57 -7.71
C PHE A 272 -3.33 10.47 -6.59
N GLU A 273 -3.45 11.51 -5.78
CA GLU A 273 -4.47 11.57 -4.72
C GLU A 273 -5.74 12.26 -5.22
N LEU A 274 -6.89 11.60 -5.10
CA LEU A 274 -8.15 12.06 -5.67
C LEU A 274 -9.11 12.66 -4.62
N PRO A 275 -9.83 13.74 -4.96
CA PRO A 275 -10.85 14.34 -4.11
C PRO A 275 -12.18 13.61 -4.25
N VAL A 276 -12.39 12.52 -3.50
CA VAL A 276 -13.67 11.80 -3.49
C VAL A 276 -14.54 12.32 -2.34
N PHE A 277 -15.63 13.03 -2.65
CA PHE A 277 -16.51 13.63 -1.64
C PHE A 277 -17.98 13.48 -2.04
N ARG A 278 -18.87 13.29 -1.07
CA ARG A 278 -20.32 13.33 -1.36
C ARG A 278 -20.78 14.78 -1.41
N THR A 279 -21.41 15.15 -2.52
CA THR A 279 -22.01 16.48 -2.71
C THR A 279 -23.51 16.41 -2.51
N LYS A 280 -24.13 17.48 -1.99
CA LYS A 280 -25.58 17.57 -1.80
C LYS A 280 -26.37 17.48 -3.12
N ASP A 281 -25.73 17.83 -4.23
CA ASP A 281 -26.33 17.81 -5.58
C ASP A 281 -26.41 16.40 -6.19
N ALA A 282 -25.87 15.38 -5.52
CA ALA A 282 -26.00 14.00 -5.97
C ALA A 282 -27.35 13.44 -5.52
N SER A 283 -28.34 13.41 -6.42
CA SER A 283 -29.61 12.76 -6.12
C SER A 283 -29.39 11.28 -5.85
N ALA A 284 -29.98 10.76 -4.76
CA ALA A 284 -29.96 9.33 -4.46
C ALA A 284 -30.49 8.49 -5.63
N GLN A 285 -31.40 9.05 -6.42
CA GLN A 285 -31.96 8.42 -7.61
C GLN A 285 -30.93 8.21 -8.73
N GLU A 286 -30.08 9.21 -8.99
CA GLU A 286 -29.02 9.11 -10.02
C GLU A 286 -27.95 8.08 -9.62
N ALA A 287 -27.62 8.02 -8.32
CA ALA A 287 -26.70 7.04 -7.78
C ALA A 287 -27.26 5.60 -7.86
N GLU A 288 -28.57 5.44 -7.65
CA GLU A 288 -29.25 4.15 -7.81
C GLU A 288 -29.33 3.70 -9.27
N ASP A 289 -29.64 4.60 -10.19
CA ASP A 289 -29.74 4.27 -11.61
C ASP A 289 -28.35 3.99 -12.21
N PHE A 290 -27.32 4.71 -11.78
CA PHE A 290 -25.94 4.41 -12.14
C PHE A 290 -25.47 3.05 -11.57
N ALA A 291 -25.86 2.71 -10.33
CA ALA A 291 -25.57 1.41 -9.74
C ALA A 291 -26.31 0.26 -10.46
N LYS A 292 -27.50 0.48 -11.02
CA LYS A 292 -28.20 -0.51 -11.87
C LYS A 292 -27.54 -0.66 -13.24
N SER A 293 -26.85 0.38 -13.72
CA SER A 293 -26.11 0.37 -14.98
C SER A 293 -24.68 -0.17 -14.86
N GLU A 294 -24.23 -0.58 -13.66
CA GLU A 294 -22.94 -1.25 -13.50
C GLU A 294 -22.89 -2.44 -14.47
N PRO A 295 -21.90 -2.49 -15.38
CA PRO A 295 -21.76 -3.64 -16.27
C PRO A 295 -21.59 -4.89 -15.41
N ALA A 296 -22.34 -5.95 -15.74
CA ALA A 296 -22.22 -7.23 -15.09
C ALA A 296 -20.74 -7.62 -15.04
N SER A 297 -20.23 -7.94 -13.84
CA SER A 297 -18.82 -8.30 -13.67
C SER A 297 -18.45 -9.35 -14.70
N GLU A 298 -17.61 -9.00 -15.67
CA GLU A 298 -17.22 -9.93 -16.72
C GLU A 298 -16.41 -11.07 -16.09
N ARG A 299 -16.62 -12.29 -16.59
CA ARG A 299 -15.87 -13.46 -16.12
C ARG A 299 -14.39 -13.27 -16.48
N PRO A 300 -13.47 -13.23 -15.49
CA PRO A 300 -12.07 -13.03 -15.80
C PRO A 300 -11.51 -14.18 -16.65
N ALA A 301 -10.66 -13.85 -17.62
CA ALA A 301 -10.08 -14.81 -18.56
C ALA A 301 -9.16 -15.85 -17.89
N LYS A 302 -8.63 -15.55 -16.71
CA LYS A 302 -7.83 -16.46 -15.88
C LYS A 302 -8.45 -16.56 -14.50
N LEU A 303 -9.10 -17.68 -14.21
CA LEU A 303 -9.65 -17.99 -12.90
C LEU A 303 -8.63 -18.81 -12.11
N SER A 304 -8.28 -18.33 -10.93
CA SER A 304 -7.51 -19.09 -9.93
C SER A 304 -8.36 -20.20 -9.30
N ILE A 305 -9.69 -20.06 -9.38
CA ILE A 305 -10.68 -20.96 -8.80
C ILE A 305 -11.37 -21.77 -9.90
N ARG A 306 -11.45 -23.09 -9.71
CA ARG A 306 -12.17 -23.95 -10.66
C ARG A 306 -13.66 -23.89 -10.33
N VAL A 307 -14.44 -23.40 -11.30
CA VAL A 307 -15.90 -23.43 -11.24
C VAL A 307 -16.39 -24.56 -12.13
N SER A 308 -17.01 -25.57 -11.55
CA SER A 308 -17.54 -26.74 -12.25
C SER A 308 -19.02 -26.94 -11.92
N MET A 309 -19.81 -27.36 -12.91
CA MET A 309 -21.16 -27.85 -12.66
C MET A 309 -21.06 -29.28 -12.11
N VAL A 310 -21.72 -29.52 -10.98
CA VAL A 310 -21.83 -30.85 -10.36
C VAL A 310 -22.93 -31.64 -11.08
N ALA A 311 -22.80 -32.96 -11.13
CA ALA A 311 -23.74 -33.86 -11.82
C ALA A 311 -25.21 -33.74 -11.31
N ASP A 312 -25.43 -33.24 -10.09
CA ASP A 312 -26.75 -32.96 -9.50
C ASP A 312 -27.34 -31.58 -9.90
N GLY A 313 -26.69 -30.81 -10.78
CA GLY A 313 -27.17 -29.49 -11.21
C GLY A 313 -26.75 -28.31 -10.32
N GLY A 314 -25.98 -28.58 -9.26
CA GLY A 314 -25.34 -27.54 -8.43
C GLY A 314 -24.06 -26.97 -9.05
N THR A 315 -23.65 -25.78 -8.63
CA THR A 315 -22.35 -25.17 -9.01
C THR A 315 -21.33 -25.34 -7.89
N GLU A 316 -20.16 -25.87 -8.22
CA GLU A 316 -19.02 -26.05 -7.32
C GLU A 316 -17.95 -24.98 -7.58
N PHE A 317 -17.54 -24.29 -6.51
CA PHE A 317 -16.38 -23.42 -6.46
C PHE A 317 -15.27 -24.11 -5.69
N TYR A 318 -14.24 -24.57 -6.41
CA TYR A 318 -13.08 -25.25 -5.83
C TYR A 318 -11.88 -24.32 -5.73
N PHE A 319 -11.45 -24.06 -4.49
CA PHE A 319 -10.27 -23.28 -4.15
C PHE A 319 -9.07 -24.23 -3.96
N PRO A 320 -8.11 -24.26 -4.90
CA PRO A 320 -7.01 -25.22 -4.86
C PRO A 320 -5.98 -24.95 -3.76
N ALA A 321 -5.28 -26.01 -3.39
CA ALA A 321 -4.10 -25.99 -2.53
C ALA A 321 -2.96 -25.18 -3.20
N GLY A 322 -2.11 -24.52 -2.41
CA GLY A 322 -0.95 -23.77 -2.93
C GLY A 322 -1.26 -22.51 -3.73
N ARG A 323 -2.52 -22.01 -3.72
CA ARG A 323 -2.93 -20.82 -4.49
C ARG A 323 -2.13 -19.54 -4.18
N ASN A 324 -1.50 -19.48 -3.01
CA ASN A 324 -0.63 -18.37 -2.60
C ASN A 324 0.82 -18.84 -2.42
N MET A 325 1.48 -19.18 -3.53
CA MET A 325 2.85 -19.70 -3.53
C MET A 325 3.84 -18.77 -2.79
N VAL A 326 3.65 -17.45 -2.89
CA VAL A 326 4.52 -16.47 -2.20
C VAL A 326 4.42 -16.59 -0.68
N PHE A 327 3.21 -16.68 -0.12
CA PHE A 327 3.03 -16.84 1.32
C PHE A 327 3.47 -18.22 1.79
N ALA A 328 3.19 -19.26 1.00
CA ALA A 328 3.60 -20.62 1.32
C ALA A 328 5.13 -20.72 1.39
N VAL A 329 5.84 -20.29 0.33
CA VAL A 329 7.31 -20.26 0.27
C VAL A 329 7.88 -19.34 1.36
N GLY A 330 7.34 -18.12 1.52
CA GLY A 330 7.81 -17.16 2.52
C GLY A 330 7.71 -17.70 3.95
N THR A 331 6.58 -18.31 4.30
CA THR A 331 6.37 -18.93 5.62
C THR A 331 7.27 -20.14 5.80
N THR A 332 7.50 -20.96 4.77
CA THR A 332 8.43 -22.10 4.82
C THR A 332 9.87 -21.63 5.05
N VAL A 333 10.35 -20.63 4.30
CA VAL A 333 11.72 -20.08 4.48
C VAL A 333 11.88 -19.50 5.88
N PHE A 334 10.87 -18.75 6.35
CA PHE A 334 10.88 -18.23 7.72
C PHE A 334 10.91 -19.35 8.77
N ALA A 335 10.14 -20.43 8.57
CA ALA A 335 10.15 -21.60 9.45
C ALA A 335 11.52 -22.28 9.50
N LEU A 336 12.22 -22.35 8.36
CA LEU A 336 13.58 -22.91 8.28
C LEU A 336 14.61 -22.03 8.98
N ILE A 337 14.55 -20.70 8.79
CA ILE A 337 15.41 -19.74 9.49
C ILE A 337 15.17 -19.83 11.00
N TRP A 338 13.90 -19.88 11.42
CA TRP A 338 13.50 -20.01 12.82
C TRP A 338 13.98 -21.34 13.42
N ALA A 339 13.85 -22.45 12.68
CA ALA A 339 14.39 -23.75 13.08
C ALA A 339 15.91 -23.69 13.29
N GLY A 340 16.64 -23.06 12.37
CA GLY A 340 18.08 -22.84 12.47
C GLY A 340 18.45 -22.01 13.69
N ALA A 341 17.70 -20.96 14.01
CA ALA A 341 17.90 -20.16 15.22
C ALA A 341 17.67 -20.97 16.50
N VAL A 342 16.61 -21.77 16.56
CA VAL A 342 16.33 -22.69 17.69
C VAL A 342 17.47 -23.70 17.86
N TRP A 343 17.91 -24.33 16.77
CA TRP A 343 19.01 -25.28 16.77
C TRP A 343 20.33 -24.63 17.21
N PHE A 344 20.63 -23.42 16.74
CA PHE A 344 21.82 -22.67 17.15
C PHE A 344 21.78 -22.32 18.65
N MET A 345 20.64 -21.86 19.17
CA MET A 345 20.48 -21.59 20.60
C MET A 345 20.66 -22.85 21.46
N ALA A 346 20.10 -23.98 21.01
CA ALA A 346 20.22 -25.26 21.70
C ALA A 346 21.67 -25.79 21.73
N THR A 347 22.45 -25.53 20.68
CA THR A 347 23.84 -26.03 20.57
C THR A 347 24.90 -25.10 21.17
N ARG A 348 24.61 -23.79 21.27
CA ARG A 348 25.57 -22.77 21.75
C ARG A 348 25.41 -22.40 23.23
N GLY A 349 24.61 -23.15 23.98
CA GLY A 349 24.45 -22.95 25.42
C GLY A 349 23.68 -21.68 25.80
N ALA A 350 22.73 -21.25 24.96
CA ALA A 350 21.81 -20.17 25.31
C ALA A 350 20.96 -20.56 26.54
N PRO A 351 20.50 -19.60 27.36
CA PRO A 351 19.66 -19.92 28.52
C PRO A 351 18.41 -20.71 28.11
N ILE A 352 18.13 -21.82 28.82
CA ILE A 352 17.08 -22.79 28.49
C ILE A 352 15.71 -22.13 28.26
N PHE A 353 15.39 -21.09 29.04
CA PHE A 353 14.14 -20.34 28.93
C PHE A 353 13.89 -19.79 27.51
N PHE A 354 14.89 -19.19 26.88
CA PHE A 354 14.75 -18.65 25.52
C PHE A 354 14.55 -19.76 24.49
N THR A 355 15.31 -20.86 24.63
CA THR A 355 15.18 -22.03 23.75
C THR A 355 13.78 -22.66 23.83
N VAL A 356 13.22 -22.82 25.04
CA VAL A 356 11.87 -23.36 25.24
C VAL A 356 10.81 -22.46 24.61
N ILE A 357 10.88 -21.14 24.86
CA ILE A 357 9.91 -20.19 24.29
C ILE A 357 9.95 -20.19 22.77
N PHE A 358 11.15 -20.07 22.17
CA PHE A 358 11.27 -20.03 20.71
C PHE A 358 10.87 -21.35 20.05
N SER A 359 11.10 -22.48 20.73
CA SER A 359 10.68 -23.81 20.25
C SER A 359 9.16 -23.97 20.24
N LEU A 360 8.44 -23.34 21.18
CA LEU A 360 6.97 -23.39 21.25
C LEU A 360 6.29 -22.75 20.03
N PHE A 361 6.90 -21.71 19.45
CA PHE A 361 6.36 -21.02 18.26
C PHE A 361 6.63 -21.78 16.96
N TRP A 362 7.65 -22.64 16.90
CA TRP A 362 7.99 -23.39 15.69
C TRP A 362 6.86 -24.27 15.12
N PRO A 363 6.15 -25.11 15.92
CA PRO A 363 5.04 -25.90 15.40
C PRO A 363 3.87 -25.04 14.91
N LEU A 364 3.65 -23.86 15.49
CA LEU A 364 2.63 -22.91 15.03
C LEU A 364 2.96 -22.39 13.63
N ILE A 365 4.21 -21.98 13.40
CA ILE A 365 4.68 -21.52 12.07
C ILE A 365 4.62 -22.68 11.06
N GLY A 366 5.00 -23.89 11.47
CA GLY A 366 4.90 -25.10 10.66
C GLY A 366 3.46 -25.42 10.25
N TYR A 367 2.51 -25.31 11.18
CA TYR A 367 1.08 -25.46 10.90
C TYR A 367 0.58 -24.42 9.88
N MET A 368 0.93 -23.14 10.04
CA MET A 368 0.58 -22.10 9.06
C MET A 368 1.15 -22.39 7.67
N SER A 369 2.41 -22.84 7.61
CA SER A 369 3.05 -23.24 6.35
C SER A 369 2.26 -24.38 5.69
N LEU A 370 1.88 -25.41 6.45
CA LEU A 370 1.06 -26.52 5.95
C LEU A 370 -0.32 -26.05 5.48
N GLU A 371 -0.99 -25.14 6.21
CA GLU A 371 -2.28 -24.57 5.80
C GLU A 371 -2.17 -23.82 4.46
N PHE A 372 -1.10 -23.06 4.23
CA PHE A 372 -0.89 -22.37 2.94
C PHE A 372 -0.60 -23.32 1.78
N TRP A 373 0.13 -24.41 2.02
CA TRP A 373 0.47 -25.41 0.99
C TRP A 373 -0.70 -26.34 0.67
N LEU A 374 -1.41 -26.84 1.69
CA LEU A 374 -2.36 -27.96 1.58
C LEU A 374 -3.82 -27.55 1.80
N GLY A 375 -4.07 -26.31 2.21
CA GLY A 375 -5.40 -25.79 2.49
C GLY A 375 -6.27 -25.73 1.24
N THR A 376 -7.35 -26.50 1.26
CA THR A 376 -8.36 -26.56 0.19
C THR A 376 -9.72 -26.12 0.74
N SER A 377 -10.51 -25.50 -0.11
CA SER A 377 -11.90 -25.20 0.21
C SER A 377 -12.78 -25.49 -1.00
N ARG A 378 -13.93 -26.12 -0.76
CA ARG A 378 -14.92 -26.45 -1.78
C ARG A 378 -16.26 -25.91 -1.31
N VAL A 379 -16.88 -25.10 -2.14
CA VAL A 379 -18.21 -24.54 -1.89
C VAL A 379 -19.12 -25.06 -2.98
N THR A 380 -20.15 -25.82 -2.63
CA THR A 380 -21.14 -26.33 -3.57
C THR A 380 -22.49 -25.69 -3.26
N ILE A 381 -23.10 -25.06 -4.26
CA ILE A 381 -24.41 -24.41 -4.17
C ILE A 381 -25.37 -25.17 -5.09
N GLY A 382 -26.41 -25.80 -4.52
CA GLY A 382 -27.38 -26.62 -5.25
C GLY A 382 -28.51 -27.10 -4.33
N ASP A 383 -29.67 -27.45 -4.89
CA ASP A 383 -30.82 -28.03 -4.17
C ASP A 383 -31.29 -27.23 -2.94
N GLY A 384 -31.27 -25.90 -3.00
CA GLY A 384 -31.70 -25.07 -1.87
C GLY A 384 -30.68 -24.99 -0.72
N LYS A 385 -29.49 -25.57 -0.87
CA LYS A 385 -28.46 -25.69 0.18
C LYS A 385 -27.09 -25.19 -0.29
N LEU A 386 -26.30 -24.73 0.66
CA LEU A 386 -24.90 -24.36 0.49
C LEU A 386 -24.04 -25.32 1.33
N ARG A 387 -23.17 -26.09 0.66
CA ARG A 387 -22.23 -27.01 1.30
C ARG A 387 -20.83 -26.42 1.28
N LEU A 388 -20.23 -26.25 2.45
CA LEU A 388 -18.85 -25.83 2.61
C LEU A 388 -18.02 -27.00 3.12
N GLN A 389 -16.98 -27.37 2.38
CA GLN A 389 -15.97 -28.32 2.81
C GLN A 389 -14.61 -27.61 2.85
N SER A 390 -14.04 -27.45 4.05
CA SER A 390 -12.74 -26.78 4.23
C SER A 390 -11.80 -27.66 5.04
N GLY A 391 -10.62 -27.95 4.51
CA GLY A 391 -9.62 -28.79 5.17
C GLY A 391 -8.35 -28.98 4.34
N TRP A 392 -7.46 -29.84 4.82
CA TRP A 392 -6.24 -30.20 4.10
C TRP A 392 -6.56 -31.24 3.03
N LEU A 393 -6.05 -31.03 1.81
CA LEU A 393 -6.17 -31.99 0.68
C LEU A 393 -7.61 -32.47 0.41
N GLY A 394 -8.62 -31.64 0.66
CA GLY A 394 -10.04 -31.94 0.43
C GLY A 394 -10.72 -32.72 1.56
N GLY A 395 -10.02 -33.13 2.61
CA GLY A 395 -10.55 -33.96 3.71
C GLY A 395 -11.30 -33.22 4.82
N GLY A 396 -11.78 -32.00 4.55
CA GLY A 396 -12.38 -31.11 5.54
C GLY A 396 -13.74 -31.53 6.08
N ARG A 397 -14.13 -30.99 7.24
CA ARG A 397 -15.50 -31.11 7.77
C ARG A 397 -16.47 -30.45 6.78
N ILE A 398 -17.50 -31.19 6.38
CA ILE A 398 -18.60 -30.68 5.55
C ILE A 398 -19.59 -29.96 6.47
N GLN A 399 -19.88 -28.70 6.16
CA GLN A 399 -20.91 -27.90 6.82
C GLN A 399 -21.99 -27.60 5.78
N GLU A 400 -23.24 -27.93 6.09
CA GLU A 400 -24.38 -27.61 5.25
C GLU A 400 -25.14 -26.42 5.84
N PHE A 401 -25.54 -25.49 4.97
CA PHE A 401 -26.34 -24.32 5.32
C PHE A 401 -27.57 -24.26 4.41
N SER A 402 -28.71 -23.85 4.96
CA SER A 402 -29.89 -23.55 4.16
C SER A 402 -29.70 -22.20 3.45
N ILE A 403 -30.12 -22.10 2.18
CA ILE A 403 -30.10 -20.83 1.43
C ILE A 403 -30.92 -19.74 2.15
N SER A 404 -31.99 -20.12 2.85
CA SER A 404 -32.84 -19.20 3.64
C SER A 404 -32.09 -18.48 4.77
N ASP A 405 -30.98 -19.05 5.26
CA ASP A 405 -30.19 -18.51 6.36
C ASP A 405 -29.09 -17.56 5.88
N VAL A 406 -28.89 -17.46 4.57
CA VAL A 406 -27.88 -16.59 3.96
C VAL A 406 -28.43 -15.17 3.86
N LEU A 407 -27.81 -14.23 4.58
CA LEU A 407 -28.21 -12.82 4.56
C LEU A 407 -27.50 -12.06 3.44
N ARG A 408 -26.17 -12.19 3.36
CA ARG A 408 -25.34 -11.48 2.38
C ARG A 408 -23.97 -12.15 2.25
N ILE A 409 -23.46 -12.22 1.02
CA ILE A 409 -22.08 -12.60 0.73
C ILE A 409 -21.29 -11.32 0.44
N LYS A 410 -20.10 -11.17 1.05
CA LYS A 410 -19.22 -10.01 0.87
C LYS A 410 -17.77 -10.44 0.74
N THR A 411 -16.98 -9.64 0.04
CA THR A 411 -15.52 -9.69 0.12
C THR A 411 -15.03 -8.95 1.36
N LYS A 412 -13.98 -9.47 2.00
CA LYS A 412 -13.30 -8.85 3.14
C LYS A 412 -11.79 -8.96 2.95
N ILE A 413 -11.07 -7.86 3.11
CA ILE A 413 -9.61 -7.87 3.05
C ILE A 413 -9.08 -8.41 4.40
N ASN A 414 -8.44 -9.58 4.38
CA ASN A 414 -7.89 -10.24 5.57
C ASN A 414 -6.37 -10.01 5.73
N GLY A 415 -5.68 -9.68 4.64
CA GLY A 415 -4.25 -9.37 4.66
C GLY A 415 -3.86 -8.43 3.53
N GLN A 416 -2.73 -7.76 3.70
CA GLN A 416 -2.14 -6.89 2.68
C GLN A 416 -0.61 -6.91 2.79
N THR A 417 0.08 -6.75 1.67
CA THR A 417 1.54 -6.64 1.61
C THR A 417 1.93 -5.34 0.93
N GLY A 418 2.74 -4.48 1.55
CA GLY A 418 3.30 -3.28 0.89
C GLY A 418 2.51 -1.96 1.02
N GLY A 419 1.69 -1.79 2.07
CA GLY A 419 0.99 -0.51 2.36
C GLY A 419 -0.05 -0.13 1.29
N ALA A 420 -0.19 1.17 1.00
CA ALA A 420 -1.17 1.69 0.02
C ALA A 420 -1.03 1.12 -1.40
N SER A 421 0.20 0.98 -1.91
CA SER A 421 0.48 0.38 -3.24
C SER A 421 0.59 -1.14 -3.20
N GLY A 422 0.24 -1.73 -2.05
CA GLY A 422 0.41 -3.14 -1.77
C GLY A 422 -0.54 -4.06 -2.52
N THR A 423 -0.42 -5.38 -2.33
CA THR A 423 -1.43 -6.34 -2.83
C THR A 423 -2.40 -6.70 -1.70
N PRO A 424 -3.70 -6.37 -1.79
CA PRO A 424 -4.71 -6.84 -0.86
C PRO A 424 -5.08 -8.29 -1.15
N TYR A 425 -5.42 -9.05 -0.11
CA TYR A 425 -5.91 -10.43 -0.21
C TYR A 425 -7.33 -10.51 0.34
N TYR A 426 -8.25 -11.00 -0.49
CA TYR A 426 -9.68 -11.02 -0.23
C TYR A 426 -10.15 -12.40 0.24
N ASP A 427 -10.85 -12.41 1.36
CA ASP A 427 -11.63 -13.55 1.82
C ASP A 427 -13.10 -13.32 1.41
N ILE A 428 -13.78 -14.39 1.00
CA ILE A 428 -15.21 -14.38 0.71
C ILE A 428 -15.92 -14.84 1.99
N GLU A 429 -16.65 -13.94 2.63
CA GLU A 429 -17.42 -14.22 3.85
C GLU A 429 -18.92 -14.23 3.56
N MET A 430 -19.58 -15.25 4.09
CA MET A 430 -21.03 -15.36 4.14
C MET A 430 -21.53 -14.91 5.52
N ARG A 431 -22.36 -13.86 5.53
CA ARG A 431 -23.12 -13.49 6.72
C ARG A 431 -24.42 -14.26 6.80
N ARG A 432 -24.66 -14.85 7.97
CA ARG A 432 -25.88 -15.60 8.29
C ARG A 432 -26.90 -14.69 8.95
N ARG A 433 -28.19 -15.02 8.82
CA ARG A 433 -29.29 -14.37 9.54
C ARG A 433 -29.12 -14.56 11.06
N ASN A 434 -28.73 -15.77 11.47
CA ASN A 434 -28.45 -16.12 12.86
C ASN A 434 -27.06 -16.78 12.97
N GLY A 435 -26.16 -16.17 13.74
CA GLY A 435 -24.84 -16.73 14.06
C GLY A 435 -23.64 -15.99 13.45
N PRO A 436 -22.41 -16.42 13.78
CA PRO A 436 -21.19 -15.75 13.32
C PRO A 436 -21.01 -15.88 11.79
N PRO A 437 -20.29 -14.94 11.15
CA PRO A 437 -19.95 -15.03 9.73
C PRO A 437 -19.13 -16.29 9.45
N VAL A 438 -19.30 -16.87 8.27
CA VAL A 438 -18.58 -18.07 7.82
C VAL A 438 -17.76 -17.72 6.59
N THR A 439 -16.47 -18.03 6.61
CA THR A 439 -15.59 -17.81 5.46
C THR A 439 -15.75 -18.94 4.45
N LEU A 440 -16.26 -18.61 3.25
CA LEU A 440 -16.49 -19.55 2.16
C LEU A 440 -15.22 -19.83 1.35
N GLY A 441 -14.34 -18.83 1.24
CA GLY A 441 -13.08 -18.95 0.54
C GLY A 441 -12.10 -17.92 1.11
N LYS A 442 -10.82 -18.30 1.23
CA LYS A 442 -9.79 -17.41 1.76
C LYS A 442 -8.85 -16.94 0.64
N THR A 443 -8.26 -15.76 0.79
CA THR A 443 -7.02 -15.33 0.12
C THR A 443 -7.07 -15.37 -1.41
N VAL A 444 -8.12 -14.80 -2.00
CA VAL A 444 -8.23 -14.47 -3.42
C VAL A 444 -7.41 -13.20 -3.68
N ARG A 445 -6.53 -13.23 -4.68
CA ARG A 445 -5.60 -12.14 -4.96
C ARG A 445 -6.21 -11.07 -5.87
N ASP A 446 -6.98 -11.49 -6.87
CA ASP A 446 -7.56 -10.58 -7.87
C ASP A 446 -8.91 -10.00 -7.36
N PRO A 447 -9.04 -8.67 -7.24
CA PRO A 447 -10.29 -8.02 -6.86
C PRO A 447 -11.44 -8.32 -7.83
N GLN A 448 -11.17 -8.41 -9.14
CA GLN A 448 -12.20 -8.69 -10.14
C GLN A 448 -12.73 -10.13 -10.00
N GLU A 449 -11.82 -11.10 -9.81
CA GLU A 449 -12.19 -12.49 -9.51
C GLU A 449 -13.03 -12.59 -8.24
N ALA A 450 -12.62 -11.92 -7.16
CA ALA A 450 -13.34 -11.94 -5.89
C ALA A 450 -14.76 -11.34 -6.02
N ASN A 451 -14.91 -10.22 -6.72
CA ASN A 451 -16.21 -9.59 -6.93
C ASN A 451 -17.12 -10.42 -7.85
N TRP A 452 -16.56 -11.01 -8.92
CA TRP A 452 -17.29 -11.92 -9.80
C TRP A 452 -17.82 -13.15 -9.04
N LEU A 453 -16.99 -13.77 -8.18
CA LEU A 453 -17.41 -14.91 -7.36
C LEU A 453 -18.54 -14.54 -6.40
N VAL A 454 -18.48 -13.38 -5.75
CA VAL A 454 -19.55 -12.91 -4.88
C VAL A 454 -20.84 -12.68 -5.66
N ALA A 455 -20.76 -12.07 -6.85
CA ALA A 455 -21.92 -11.84 -7.71
C ALA A 455 -22.56 -13.17 -8.15
N GLU A 456 -21.76 -14.13 -8.59
CA GLU A 456 -22.23 -15.44 -9.05
C GLU A 456 -22.80 -16.28 -7.90
N MET A 457 -22.15 -16.30 -6.73
CA MET A 457 -22.69 -16.98 -5.54
C MET A 457 -24.00 -16.32 -5.08
N THR A 458 -24.12 -14.99 -5.15
CA THR A 458 -25.35 -14.27 -4.77
C THR A 458 -26.49 -14.62 -5.73
N ARG A 459 -26.20 -14.67 -7.05
CA ARG A 459 -27.15 -15.07 -8.10
C ARG A 459 -27.67 -16.49 -7.87
N LEU A 460 -26.78 -17.44 -7.57
CA LEU A 460 -27.14 -18.85 -7.36
C LEU A 460 -27.92 -19.10 -6.06
N VAL A 461 -27.71 -18.27 -5.04
CA VAL A 461 -28.45 -18.34 -3.77
C VAL A 461 -29.86 -17.74 -3.91
N GLY A 462 -30.20 -17.12 -5.06
CA GLY A 462 -31.51 -16.52 -5.28
C GLY A 462 -31.77 -15.29 -4.41
N LEU A 463 -30.71 -14.72 -3.82
CA LEU A 463 -30.78 -13.43 -3.16
C LEU A 463 -30.90 -12.39 -4.27
N ASN A 464 -32.08 -11.79 -4.43
CA ASN A 464 -32.24 -10.58 -5.23
C ASN A 464 -31.13 -9.59 -4.82
N ALA A 465 -30.34 -9.13 -5.79
CA ALA A 465 -29.35 -8.09 -5.58
C ALA A 465 -30.08 -6.86 -4.99
N ARG A 466 -29.94 -6.67 -3.66
CA ARG A 466 -30.61 -5.65 -2.82
C ARG A 466 -32.16 -5.68 -2.85
N PRO A 467 -32.84 -5.84 -1.70
CA PRO A 467 -33.99 -5.01 -1.42
C PRO A 467 -33.46 -3.61 -1.07
N ALA A 468 -33.87 -2.62 -1.86
CA ALA A 468 -33.85 -1.23 -1.45
C ALA A 468 -34.49 -1.13 -0.05
N VAL A 469 -33.89 -0.32 0.81
CA VAL A 469 -34.45 0.00 2.12
C VAL A 469 -35.86 0.50 1.90
N ALA A 470 -36.84 -0.26 2.37
CA ALA A 470 -38.22 0.17 2.40
C ALA A 470 -38.27 1.46 3.25
N ALA A 471 -38.53 2.58 2.60
CA ALA A 471 -39.17 3.70 3.24
C ALA A 471 -40.46 3.17 3.87
N GLN A 472 -40.55 3.22 5.20
CA GLN A 472 -41.84 3.18 5.88
C GLN A 472 -42.37 4.62 5.98
N PRO A 473 -43.69 4.80 5.88
CA PRO A 473 -44.37 6.09 5.69
C PRO A 473 -44.16 7.08 6.84
#